data_AF-A0A9D6H8Y5-F1
#
_entry.id   AF-A0A9D6H8Y5-F1
#
_cell.length_a   1.000
_cell.length_b   1.000
_cell.length_c   1.000
_cell.angle_alpha   90.00
_cell.angle_beta   90.00
_cell.angle_gamma   90.00
#
_symmetry.space_group_name_H-M   'P 1'
#
loop_
_entity.id
_entity.type
_entity.pdbx_description
1 polymer ?
#
loop_
_entity_poly.entity_id
_entity_poly.type
_entity_poly.pdbx_seq_one_letter_code
_entity_poly.pdbx_strand_id
1 'polypeptide(L)'
;MKRLTLWIALACCTLGLASAQEGPTPKSQAELDALLAIQNAADPEAKIAAGQKLLKEFSETEFKAFANQQMMLAAQQLNDYERLLVFGEETLKHDPTEVGALLTLANVIPMRTQEFDLDKEEKLNKAEDYAKQALKVIPTKANPNPGQIPDEQWLLVKKDFMADAHKSLGLIEFKRGNNDAAVNEFKQSIDVAAQQDPASFYFMAEALLKSGKKDEALTAINSSIAGGGLPMADGSNAAEDLKKRIEAGK
;
A
#
# COMPACT_ATOMS: atom_id res chain seq x y z
N MET A 1 1.54 -1.09 -12.66
CA MET A 1 0.12 -1.36 -12.99
C MET A 1 -0.32 -2.81 -12.78
N LYS A 2 0.45 -3.86 -13.16
CA LYS A 2 0.03 -5.27 -13.00
C LYS A 2 -0.14 -5.75 -11.54
N ARG A 3 0.69 -5.28 -10.60
CA ARG A 3 0.52 -5.57 -9.16
C ARG A 3 -0.75 -4.93 -8.63
N LEU A 4 -1.00 -3.64 -8.92
CA LEU A 4 -2.17 -2.87 -8.44
C LEU A 4 -3.54 -3.47 -8.82
N THR A 5 -3.63 -4.14 -9.97
CA THR A 5 -4.87 -4.80 -10.44
C THR A 5 -5.25 -6.07 -9.66
N LEU A 6 -4.33 -6.73 -8.95
CA LEU A 6 -4.69 -7.87 -8.09
C LEU A 6 -5.35 -7.44 -6.77
N TRP A 7 -5.05 -6.24 -6.28
CA TRP A 7 -5.54 -5.74 -4.99
C TRP A 7 -7.02 -5.36 -5.02
N ILE A 8 -7.51 -4.90 -6.18
CA ILE A 8 -8.91 -4.48 -6.34
C ILE A 8 -9.86 -5.69 -6.31
N ALA A 9 -9.38 -6.88 -6.68
CA ALA A 9 -10.21 -8.09 -6.73
C ALA A 9 -10.41 -8.76 -5.35
N LEU A 10 -9.62 -8.41 -4.33
CA LEU A 10 -9.69 -9.08 -3.02
C LEU A 10 -10.76 -8.51 -2.07
N ALA A 11 -11.32 -7.34 -2.38
CA ALA A 11 -12.37 -6.70 -1.59
C ALA A 11 -13.78 -6.94 -2.16
N CYS A 12 -14.02 -8.12 -2.75
CA CYS A 12 -15.39 -8.58 -2.95
C CYS A 12 -15.94 -8.99 -1.57
N CYS A 13 -16.35 -8.00 -0.77
CA CYS A 13 -17.39 -8.22 0.22
C CYS A 13 -18.63 -8.65 -0.57
N THR A 14 -18.75 -9.96 -0.83
CA THR A 14 -20.04 -10.53 -1.16
C THR A 14 -20.91 -10.25 0.05
N LEU A 15 -21.79 -9.26 -0.06
CA LEU A 15 -22.98 -9.12 0.79
C LEU A 15 -23.89 -10.31 0.45
N GLY A 16 -23.43 -11.51 0.81
CA GLY A 16 -24.08 -12.77 0.54
C GLY A 16 -25.07 -13.05 1.65
N LEU A 17 -26.35 -12.97 1.31
CA LEU A 17 -27.37 -13.75 1.99
C LEU A 17 -26.88 -15.22 2.00
N ALA A 18 -26.66 -15.75 3.20
CA ALA A 18 -26.39 -17.15 3.50
C ALA A 18 -25.07 -17.75 2.97
N SER A 19 -23.96 -17.36 3.60
CA SER A 19 -22.81 -18.26 3.84
C SER A 19 -22.08 -17.74 5.07
N ALA A 20 -21.65 -18.64 5.95
CA ALA A 20 -21.04 -18.35 7.25
C ALA A 20 -19.73 -17.54 7.11
N GLN A 21 -19.86 -16.22 7.02
CA GLN A 21 -18.74 -15.28 6.98
C GLN A 21 -18.84 -14.43 8.25
N GLU A 22 -17.82 -14.52 9.10
CA GLU A 22 -17.68 -13.81 10.39
C GLU A 22 -17.52 -12.29 10.18
N GLY A 23 -18.51 -11.66 9.57
CA GLY A 23 -18.52 -10.23 9.28
C GLY A 23 -19.80 -9.55 9.78
N PRO A 24 -19.78 -8.23 9.96
CA PRO A 24 -20.97 -7.48 10.32
C PRO A 24 -22.05 -7.64 9.25
N THR A 25 -23.31 -7.66 9.69
CA THR A 25 -24.47 -7.70 8.79
C THR A 25 -25.17 -6.34 8.79
N PRO A 26 -25.68 -5.86 7.65
CA PRO A 26 -26.46 -4.63 7.62
C PRO A 26 -27.71 -4.76 8.51
N LYS A 27 -27.94 -3.76 9.36
CA LYS A 27 -29.04 -3.70 10.33
C LYS A 27 -30.37 -3.29 9.71
N SER A 28 -30.35 -2.81 8.47
CA SER A 28 -31.56 -2.44 7.71
C SER A 28 -31.34 -2.52 6.20
N GLN A 29 -32.44 -2.58 5.43
CA GLN A 29 -32.37 -2.48 3.97
C GLN A 29 -31.76 -1.15 3.53
N ALA A 30 -32.07 -0.04 4.22
CA ALA A 30 -31.51 1.27 3.90
C ALA A 30 -29.98 1.32 4.10
N GLU A 31 -29.46 0.64 5.14
CA GLU A 31 -28.02 0.51 5.37
C GLU A 31 -27.36 -0.35 4.27
N LEU A 32 -28.02 -1.45 3.89
CA LEU A 32 -27.57 -2.29 2.77
C LEU A 32 -27.52 -1.48 1.47
N ASP A 33 -28.54 -0.70 1.15
CA ASP A 33 -28.59 0.15 -0.05
C ASP A 33 -27.46 1.20 -0.02
N ALA A 34 -27.17 1.78 1.14
CA ALA A 34 -26.05 2.72 1.31
C ALA A 34 -24.68 2.05 1.10
N LEU A 35 -24.48 0.83 1.58
CA LEU A 35 -23.26 0.04 1.34
C LEU A 35 -23.10 -0.30 -0.14
N LEU A 36 -24.18 -0.70 -0.82
CA LEU A 36 -24.18 -0.96 -2.26
C LEU A 36 -23.89 0.32 -3.06
N ALA A 37 -24.33 1.48 -2.59
CA ALA A 37 -24.02 2.76 -3.24
C ALA A 37 -22.51 3.06 -3.23
N ILE A 38 -21.77 2.67 -2.19
CA ILE A 38 -20.31 2.80 -2.13
C ILE A 38 -19.65 1.90 -3.19
N GLN A 39 -20.10 0.64 -3.28
CA GLN A 39 -19.54 -0.34 -4.21
C GLN A 39 -19.81 0.04 -5.67
N ASN A 40 -21.02 0.53 -5.95
CA ASN A 40 -21.49 0.85 -7.30
C ASN A 40 -21.25 2.32 -7.71
N ALA A 41 -20.53 3.09 -6.89
CA ALA A 41 -20.23 4.48 -7.20
C ALA A 41 -19.49 4.61 -8.54
N ALA A 42 -19.92 5.55 -9.38
CA ALA A 42 -19.45 5.70 -10.76
C ALA A 42 -18.00 6.20 -10.86
N ASP A 43 -17.54 6.97 -9.88
CA ASP A 43 -16.23 7.60 -9.85
C ASP A 43 -15.73 7.76 -8.39
N PRO A 44 -14.45 8.13 -8.19
CA PRO A 44 -13.88 8.27 -6.85
C PRO A 44 -14.58 9.30 -5.96
N GLU A 45 -15.03 10.43 -6.49
CA GLU A 45 -15.72 11.45 -5.68
C GLU A 45 -17.12 10.97 -5.27
N ALA A 46 -17.84 10.32 -6.19
CA ALA A 46 -19.11 9.66 -5.88
C ALA A 46 -18.94 8.58 -4.79
N LYS A 47 -17.82 7.84 -4.79
CA LYS A 47 -17.48 6.85 -3.77
C LYS A 47 -17.23 7.51 -2.40
N ILE A 48 -16.51 8.63 -2.38
CA ILE A 48 -16.29 9.42 -1.15
C ILE A 48 -17.63 9.94 -0.61
N ALA A 49 -18.46 10.54 -1.46
CA ALA A 49 -19.76 11.05 -1.06
C ALA A 49 -20.69 9.95 -0.52
N ALA A 50 -20.70 8.76 -1.15
CA ALA A 50 -21.48 7.62 -0.68
C ALA A 50 -20.99 7.11 0.70
N GLY A 51 -19.68 7.02 0.90
CA GLY A 51 -19.07 6.64 2.18
C GLY A 51 -19.44 7.62 3.30
N GLN A 52 -19.30 8.93 3.04
CA GLN A 52 -19.69 9.97 3.99
C GLN A 52 -21.19 9.94 4.31
N LYS A 53 -22.04 9.67 3.30
CA LYS A 53 -23.48 9.53 3.49
C LYS A 53 -23.80 8.36 4.43
N LEU A 54 -23.20 7.19 4.22
CA LEU A 54 -23.37 6.03 5.10
C LEU A 54 -22.99 6.40 6.55
N LEU A 55 -21.81 6.99 6.76
CA LEU A 55 -21.32 7.36 8.10
C LEU A 55 -22.20 8.41 8.79
N LYS A 56 -22.84 9.30 8.02
CA LYS A 56 -23.74 10.34 8.53
C LYS A 56 -25.12 9.79 8.89
N GLU A 57 -25.71 8.96 8.02
CA GLU A 57 -27.07 8.46 8.17
C GLU A 57 -27.15 7.25 9.12
N PHE A 58 -26.06 6.50 9.25
CA PHE A 58 -25.98 5.27 10.04
C PHE A 58 -24.83 5.36 11.05
N SER A 59 -24.97 6.19 12.10
CA SER A 59 -23.91 6.40 13.11
C SER A 59 -23.49 5.12 13.83
N GLU A 60 -24.41 4.16 13.98
CA GLU A 60 -24.20 2.87 14.63
C GLU A 60 -23.78 1.76 13.63
N THR A 61 -23.43 2.13 12.40
CA THR A 61 -22.95 1.17 11.41
C THR A 61 -21.69 0.48 11.88
N GLU A 62 -21.61 -0.83 11.65
CA GLU A 62 -20.41 -1.63 11.91
C GLU A 62 -19.44 -1.58 10.71
N PHE A 63 -19.85 -0.96 9.60
CA PHE A 63 -19.07 -0.87 8.36
C PHE A 63 -18.18 0.38 8.28
N LYS A 64 -17.85 1.01 9.42
CA LYS A 64 -17.03 2.24 9.45
C LYS A 64 -15.64 2.03 8.85
N ALA A 65 -14.98 0.92 9.19
CA ALA A 65 -13.68 0.57 8.63
C ALA A 65 -13.79 0.39 7.11
N PHE A 66 -14.78 -0.39 6.64
CA PHE A 66 -15.02 -0.60 5.21
C PHE A 66 -15.27 0.71 4.45
N ALA A 67 -16.16 1.56 4.95
CA ALA A 67 -16.49 2.83 4.32
C ALA A 67 -15.24 3.72 4.18
N ASN A 68 -14.50 3.91 5.28
CA ASN A 68 -13.26 4.69 5.25
C ASN A 68 -12.21 4.08 4.33
N GLN A 69 -12.08 2.75 4.28
CA GLN A 69 -11.15 2.09 3.38
C GLN A 69 -11.51 2.38 1.91
N GLN A 70 -12.80 2.31 1.55
CA GLN A 70 -13.26 2.64 0.20
C GLN A 70 -13.02 4.11 -0.15
N MET A 71 -13.19 5.02 0.82
CA MET A 71 -12.86 6.44 0.63
C MET A 71 -11.36 6.69 0.52
N MET A 72 -10.52 5.98 1.27
CA MET A 72 -9.06 6.03 1.17
C MET A 72 -8.59 5.61 -0.23
N LEU A 73 -9.12 4.50 -0.75
CA LEU A 73 -8.79 4.02 -2.09
C LEU A 73 -9.26 5.01 -3.17
N ALA A 74 -10.42 5.65 -2.98
CA ALA A 74 -10.90 6.70 -3.88
C ALA A 74 -9.98 7.94 -3.83
N ALA A 75 -9.60 8.41 -2.65
CA ALA A 75 -8.66 9.52 -2.48
C ALA A 75 -7.29 9.21 -3.11
N GLN A 76 -6.83 7.97 -3.00
CA GLN A 76 -5.61 7.51 -3.67
C GLN A 76 -5.72 7.63 -5.20
N GLN A 77 -6.85 7.25 -5.79
CA GLN A 77 -7.08 7.40 -7.25
C GLN A 77 -7.11 8.86 -7.70
N LEU A 78 -7.62 9.75 -6.84
CA LEU A 78 -7.61 11.20 -7.06
C LEU A 78 -6.25 11.83 -6.81
N ASN A 79 -5.26 11.06 -6.34
CA ASN A 79 -3.97 11.56 -5.86
C ASN A 79 -4.09 12.59 -4.73
N ASP A 80 -5.21 12.56 -4.00
CA ASP A 80 -5.55 13.44 -2.89
C ASP A 80 -4.98 12.87 -1.58
N TYR A 81 -3.85 13.44 -1.16
CA TYR A 81 -3.07 12.88 -0.07
C TYR A 81 -3.68 13.17 1.29
N GLU A 82 -4.20 14.37 1.46
CA GLU A 82 -4.81 14.83 2.70
C GLU A 82 -6.01 13.94 3.04
N ARG A 83 -6.92 13.71 2.09
CA ARG A 83 -8.05 12.81 2.29
C ARG A 83 -7.61 11.35 2.43
N LEU A 84 -6.59 10.91 1.70
CA LEU A 84 -6.05 9.56 1.84
C LEU A 84 -5.59 9.29 3.27
N LEU A 85 -4.80 10.20 3.87
CA LEU A 85 -4.33 10.04 5.25
C LEU A 85 -5.50 9.98 6.23
N VAL A 86 -6.45 10.92 6.12
CA VAL A 86 -7.61 10.97 7.01
C VAL A 86 -8.42 9.67 6.94
N PHE A 87 -8.77 9.22 5.74
CA PHE A 87 -9.58 8.02 5.57
C PHE A 87 -8.80 6.74 5.91
N GLY A 88 -7.50 6.68 5.65
CA GLY A 88 -6.66 5.56 6.06
C GLY A 88 -6.58 5.45 7.59
N GLU A 89 -6.40 6.57 8.28
CA GLU A 89 -6.35 6.60 9.74
C GLU A 89 -7.69 6.25 10.38
N GLU A 90 -8.80 6.76 9.84
CA GLU A 90 -10.14 6.36 10.30
C GLU A 90 -10.44 4.89 9.98
N THR A 91 -9.88 4.32 8.91
CA THR A 91 -9.94 2.86 8.67
C THR A 91 -9.27 2.11 9.82
N LEU A 92 -8.03 2.47 10.17
CA LEU A 92 -7.25 1.78 11.20
C LEU A 92 -7.78 2.00 12.62
N LYS A 93 -8.45 3.11 12.87
CA LYS A 93 -9.15 3.34 14.14
C LYS A 93 -10.30 2.36 14.35
N HIS A 94 -10.94 1.89 13.27
CA HIS A 94 -12.07 0.96 13.32
C HIS A 94 -11.67 -0.50 13.05
N ASP A 95 -10.64 -0.73 12.26
CA ASP A 95 -9.96 -2.03 12.11
C ASP A 95 -8.43 -1.82 12.12
N PRO A 96 -7.78 -1.92 13.29
CA PRO A 96 -6.32 -1.77 13.42
C PRO A 96 -5.51 -2.83 12.69
N THR A 97 -6.17 -3.86 12.13
CA THR A 97 -5.52 -4.97 11.44
C THR A 97 -5.81 -4.95 9.93
N GLU A 98 -6.39 -3.87 9.42
CA GLU A 98 -6.65 -3.72 7.99
C GLU A 98 -5.33 -3.53 7.24
N VAL A 99 -4.89 -4.60 6.57
CA VAL A 99 -3.56 -4.67 5.95
C VAL A 99 -3.43 -3.68 4.80
N GLY A 100 -4.49 -3.44 4.02
CA GLY A 100 -4.47 -2.51 2.90
C GLY A 100 -4.14 -1.08 3.35
N ALA A 101 -4.80 -0.59 4.40
CA ALA A 101 -4.57 0.73 4.99
C ALA A 101 -3.19 0.83 5.64
N LEU A 102 -2.76 -0.20 6.39
CA LEU A 102 -1.41 -0.24 6.97
C LEU A 102 -0.33 -0.10 5.90
N LEU A 103 -0.39 -0.92 4.84
CA LEU A 103 0.59 -0.88 3.75
C LEU A 103 0.50 0.41 2.94
N THR A 104 -0.71 0.91 2.69
CA THR A 104 -0.91 2.17 1.95
C THR A 104 -0.26 3.33 2.69
N LEU A 105 -0.59 3.53 3.98
CA LEU A 105 -0.06 4.62 4.79
C LEU A 105 1.46 4.49 4.98
N ALA A 106 1.94 3.28 5.28
CA ALA A 106 3.38 3.00 5.39
C ALA A 106 4.16 3.39 4.14
N ASN A 107 3.56 3.26 2.95
CA ASN A 107 4.21 3.57 1.69
C ASN A 107 4.09 5.04 1.29
N VAL A 108 2.90 5.64 1.34
CA VAL A 108 2.68 6.99 0.80
C VAL A 108 3.29 8.09 1.66
N ILE A 109 3.36 7.89 2.98
CA ILE A 109 3.94 8.86 3.92
C ILE A 109 5.41 9.13 3.61
N PRO A 110 6.33 8.13 3.59
CA PRO A 110 7.73 8.40 3.27
C PRO A 110 7.90 8.92 1.84
N MET A 111 7.09 8.47 0.87
CA MET A 111 7.15 8.97 -0.51
C MET A 111 6.89 10.48 -0.62
N ARG A 112 6.00 11.03 0.22
CA ARG A 112 5.66 12.46 0.22
C ARG A 112 6.38 13.28 1.29
N THR A 113 7.09 12.63 2.21
CA THR A 113 7.91 13.32 3.22
C THR A 113 9.13 13.95 2.56
N GLN A 114 9.32 15.24 2.83
CA GLN A 114 10.46 16.01 2.32
C GLN A 114 11.57 16.11 3.37
N GLU A 115 12.79 16.41 2.93
CA GLU A 115 13.97 16.48 3.79
C GLU A 115 13.83 17.54 4.90
N PHE A 116 13.14 18.64 4.61
CA PHE A 116 13.00 19.81 5.49
C PHE A 116 11.59 19.96 6.09
N ASP A 117 10.76 18.91 6.03
CA ASP A 117 9.49 18.89 6.74
C ASP A 117 9.74 19.01 8.25
N LEU A 118 9.08 19.96 8.92
CA LEU A 118 9.24 20.19 10.38
C LEU A 118 8.81 18.96 11.19
N ASP A 119 7.84 18.21 10.68
CA ASP A 119 7.25 17.00 11.24
C ASP A 119 7.78 15.72 10.58
N LYS A 120 8.92 15.79 9.87
CA LYS A 120 9.52 14.65 9.15
C LYS A 120 9.61 13.39 10.01
N GLU A 121 10.21 13.49 11.19
CA GLU A 121 10.44 12.30 12.03
C GLU A 121 9.15 11.75 12.61
N GLU A 122 8.17 12.61 12.91
CA GLU A 122 6.84 12.19 13.36
C GLU A 122 6.12 11.39 12.26
N LYS A 123 6.12 11.91 11.02
CA LYS A 123 5.58 11.22 9.84
C LYS A 123 6.24 9.86 9.63
N LEU A 124 7.57 9.81 9.67
CA LEU A 124 8.33 8.59 9.42
C LEU A 124 8.13 7.54 10.52
N ASN A 125 8.06 7.95 11.80
CA ASN A 125 7.73 7.03 12.90
C ASN A 125 6.32 6.43 12.73
N LYS A 126 5.34 7.26 12.37
CA LYS A 126 3.97 6.78 12.13
C LYS A 126 3.90 5.77 10.98
N ALA A 127 4.60 6.04 9.88
CA ALA A 127 4.71 5.13 8.75
C ALA A 127 5.43 3.81 9.11
N GLU A 128 6.46 3.90 9.94
CA GLU A 128 7.20 2.73 10.45
C GLU A 128 6.33 1.84 11.32
N ASP A 129 5.52 2.43 12.21
CA ASP A 129 4.57 1.71 13.04
C ASP A 129 3.55 0.95 12.18
N TYR A 130 3.04 1.58 11.11
CA TYR A 130 2.14 0.90 10.16
C TYR A 130 2.81 -0.27 9.45
N ALA A 131 4.05 -0.10 8.97
CA ALA A 131 4.78 -1.18 8.29
C ALA A 131 5.07 -2.36 9.24
N LYS A 132 5.50 -2.08 10.47
CA LYS A 132 5.75 -3.10 11.50
C LYS A 132 4.46 -3.81 11.91
N GLN A 133 3.36 -3.07 12.06
CA GLN A 133 2.06 -3.65 12.35
C GLN A 133 1.58 -4.54 11.20
N ALA A 134 1.80 -4.14 9.94
CA ALA A 134 1.50 -4.99 8.78
C ALA A 134 2.29 -6.31 8.86
N LEU A 135 3.60 -6.27 9.08
CA LEU A 135 4.44 -7.47 9.22
C LEU A 135 3.99 -8.40 10.34
N LYS A 136 3.46 -7.85 11.44
CA LYS A 136 2.88 -8.64 12.54
C LYS A 136 1.55 -9.30 12.16
N VAL A 137 0.71 -8.59 11.43
CA VAL A 137 -0.68 -8.99 11.15
C VAL A 137 -0.78 -9.92 9.93
N ILE A 138 0.00 -9.68 8.86
CA ILE A 138 -0.08 -10.45 7.62
C ILE A 138 0.02 -11.97 7.84
N PRO A 139 0.96 -12.51 8.64
CA PRO A 139 1.08 -13.95 8.85
C PRO A 139 -0.18 -14.60 9.45
N THR A 140 -0.94 -13.84 10.25
CA THR A 140 -2.12 -14.32 10.97
C THR A 140 -3.41 -14.19 10.17
N LYS A 141 -3.40 -13.54 9.01
CA LYS A 141 -4.61 -13.37 8.19
C LYS A 141 -5.02 -14.69 7.53
N ALA A 142 -6.25 -15.10 7.84
CA ALA A 142 -6.93 -16.18 7.16
C ALA A 142 -7.19 -15.80 5.69
N ASN A 143 -7.30 -16.81 4.85
CA ASN A 143 -7.69 -16.63 3.46
C ASN A 143 -9.10 -16.03 3.40
N PRO A 144 -9.30 -14.85 2.80
CA PRO A 144 -10.60 -14.19 2.80
C PRO A 144 -11.65 -14.96 1.97
N ASN A 145 -11.21 -15.77 1.00
CA ASN A 145 -12.08 -16.49 0.07
C ASN A 145 -11.52 -17.91 -0.21
N PRO A 146 -11.52 -18.84 0.77
CA PRO A 146 -10.86 -20.14 0.64
C PRO A 146 -11.42 -21.04 -0.47
N GLY A 147 -12.65 -20.79 -0.93
CA GLY A 147 -13.24 -21.51 -2.08
C GLY A 147 -12.84 -20.94 -3.46
N GLN A 148 -12.29 -19.73 -3.51
CA GLN A 148 -11.93 -19.04 -4.77
C GLN A 148 -10.42 -18.84 -4.90
N ILE A 149 -9.73 -18.60 -3.79
CA ILE A 149 -8.29 -18.42 -3.70
C ILE A 149 -7.73 -19.69 -3.07
N PRO A 150 -6.97 -20.53 -3.79
CA PRO A 150 -6.27 -21.66 -3.17
C PRO A 150 -5.28 -21.19 -2.10
N ASP A 151 -5.05 -21.99 -1.06
CA ASP A 151 -4.15 -21.61 0.04
C ASP A 151 -2.72 -21.31 -0.41
N GLU A 152 -2.22 -22.01 -1.43
CA GLU A 152 -0.93 -21.73 -2.04
C GLU A 152 -0.90 -20.32 -2.65
N GLN A 153 -1.96 -19.94 -3.37
CA GLN A 153 -2.09 -18.60 -3.94
C GLN A 153 -2.20 -17.55 -2.83
N TRP A 154 -2.93 -17.83 -1.75
CA TRP A 154 -3.01 -16.93 -0.59
C TRP A 154 -1.65 -16.74 0.09
N LEU A 155 -0.84 -17.79 0.17
CA LEU A 155 0.53 -17.69 0.70
C LEU A 155 1.41 -16.75 -0.15
N LEU A 156 1.27 -16.80 -1.48
CA LEU A 156 1.97 -15.87 -2.38
C LEU A 156 1.53 -14.41 -2.15
N VAL A 157 0.22 -14.19 -1.95
CA VAL A 157 -0.29 -12.85 -1.62
C VAL A 157 0.29 -12.34 -0.30
N LYS A 158 0.33 -13.17 0.75
CA LYS A 158 0.95 -12.79 2.03
C LYS A 158 2.44 -12.44 1.87
N LYS A 159 3.17 -13.19 1.06
CA LYS A 159 4.58 -12.90 0.73
C LYS A 159 4.74 -11.53 0.07
N ASP A 160 3.93 -11.22 -0.93
CA ASP A 160 3.98 -9.91 -1.59
C ASP A 160 3.57 -8.76 -0.65
N PHE A 161 2.64 -8.99 0.28
CA PHE A 161 2.28 -8.00 1.31
C PHE A 161 3.46 -7.72 2.26
N MET A 162 4.16 -8.77 2.69
CA MET A 162 5.38 -8.62 3.50
C MET A 162 6.48 -7.89 2.72
N ALA A 163 6.61 -8.18 1.43
CA ALA A 163 7.55 -7.47 0.56
C ALA A 163 7.25 -5.97 0.49
N ASP A 164 5.98 -5.57 0.38
CA ASP A 164 5.58 -4.17 0.36
C ASP A 164 5.80 -3.46 1.72
N ALA A 165 5.63 -4.17 2.83
CA ALA A 165 5.96 -3.64 4.16
C ALA A 165 7.48 -3.38 4.30
N HIS A 166 8.32 -4.35 3.91
CA HIS A 166 9.78 -4.18 3.91
C HIS A 166 10.25 -3.07 2.94
N LYS A 167 9.63 -2.96 1.75
CA LYS A 167 9.89 -1.84 0.84
C LYS A 167 9.59 -0.49 1.50
N SER A 168 8.49 -0.41 2.24
CA SER A 168 8.09 0.81 2.95
C SER A 168 9.07 1.16 4.08
N LEU A 169 9.53 0.17 4.86
CA LEU A 169 10.62 0.35 5.83
C LEU A 169 11.91 0.85 5.16
N GLY A 170 12.26 0.30 3.99
CA GLY A 170 13.41 0.77 3.22
C GLY A 170 13.28 2.23 2.80
N LEU A 171 12.09 2.65 2.33
CA LEU A 171 11.82 4.05 2.00
C LEU A 171 11.91 4.97 3.21
N ILE A 172 11.43 4.53 4.38
CA ILE A 172 11.50 5.28 5.63
C ILE A 172 12.97 5.51 6.02
N GLU A 173 13.78 4.45 6.06
CA GLU A 173 15.20 4.55 6.40
C GLU A 173 15.97 5.40 5.38
N PHE A 174 15.63 5.27 4.09
CA PHE A 174 16.21 6.11 3.04
C PHE A 174 15.89 7.59 3.27
N LYS A 175 14.66 7.94 3.66
CA LYS A 175 14.27 9.31 4.00
C LYS A 175 14.94 9.83 5.27
N ARG A 176 15.28 8.95 6.22
CA ARG A 176 16.14 9.29 7.37
C ARG A 176 17.61 9.48 7.00
N GLY A 177 18.04 9.07 5.81
CA GLY A 177 19.44 9.08 5.38
C GLY A 177 20.21 7.84 5.84
N ASN A 178 19.55 6.87 6.44
CA ASN A 178 20.11 5.60 6.90
C ASN A 178 20.23 4.61 5.73
N ASN A 179 21.03 4.96 4.73
CA ASN A 179 21.06 4.25 3.45
C ASN A 179 21.42 2.76 3.58
N ASP A 180 22.31 2.38 4.49
CA ASP A 180 22.63 0.96 4.70
C ASP A 180 21.47 0.17 5.32
N ALA A 181 20.70 0.78 6.23
CA ALA A 181 19.48 0.17 6.76
C ALA A 181 18.41 0.06 5.68
N ALA A 182 18.26 1.10 4.85
CA ALA A 182 17.37 1.09 3.70
C ALA A 182 17.69 -0.06 2.73
N VAL A 183 18.95 -0.26 2.38
CA VAL A 183 19.40 -1.37 1.52
C VAL A 183 19.04 -2.72 2.12
N ASN A 184 19.19 -2.91 3.44
CA ASN A 184 18.82 -4.16 4.09
C ASN A 184 17.32 -4.44 3.99
N GLU A 185 16.47 -3.44 4.23
CA GLU A 185 15.03 -3.58 4.11
C GLU A 185 14.58 -3.82 2.65
N PHE A 186 15.18 -3.16 1.67
CA PHE A 186 14.90 -3.46 0.26
C PHE A 186 15.33 -4.88 -0.12
N LYS A 187 16.43 -5.40 0.42
CA LYS A 187 16.82 -6.82 0.24
C LYS A 187 15.77 -7.76 0.84
N GLN A 188 15.29 -7.50 2.06
CA GLN A 188 14.21 -8.29 2.66
C GLN A 188 12.95 -8.28 1.78
N SER A 189 12.59 -7.12 1.23
CA SER A 189 11.48 -6.98 0.28
C SER A 189 11.65 -7.88 -0.94
N ILE A 190 12.83 -7.85 -1.56
CA ILE A 190 13.17 -8.65 -2.75
C ILE A 190 13.17 -10.15 -2.46
N ASP A 191 13.72 -10.55 -1.31
CA ASP A 191 13.90 -11.95 -0.92
C ASP A 191 12.56 -12.64 -0.59
N VAL A 192 11.64 -11.92 0.06
CA VAL A 192 10.34 -12.49 0.46
C VAL A 192 9.31 -12.49 -0.69
N ALA A 193 9.46 -11.59 -1.66
CA ALA A 193 8.47 -11.38 -2.71
C ALA A 193 8.17 -12.65 -3.52
N ALA A 194 6.88 -12.94 -3.72
CA ALA A 194 6.46 -13.97 -4.66
C ALA A 194 6.60 -13.47 -6.12
N GLN A 195 6.35 -12.18 -6.33
CA GLN A 195 6.59 -11.51 -7.61
C GLN A 195 7.61 -10.39 -7.44
N GLN A 196 8.65 -10.36 -8.25
CA GLN A 196 9.66 -9.31 -8.16
C GLN A 196 9.07 -7.92 -8.48
N ASP A 197 9.41 -6.91 -7.66
CA ASP A 197 9.00 -5.51 -7.83
C ASP A 197 10.17 -4.68 -8.39
N PRO A 198 10.09 -4.18 -9.63
CA PRO A 198 11.10 -3.30 -10.21
C PRO A 198 11.38 -2.06 -9.35
N ALA A 199 10.37 -1.56 -8.61
CA ALA A 199 10.52 -0.41 -7.74
C ALA A 199 11.43 -0.69 -6.54
N SER A 200 11.38 -1.89 -5.95
CA SER A 200 12.28 -2.26 -4.83
C SER A 200 13.75 -2.23 -5.26
N PHE A 201 14.05 -2.73 -6.47
CA PHE A 201 15.41 -2.65 -7.04
C PHE A 201 15.83 -1.21 -7.34
N TYR A 202 14.91 -0.37 -7.83
CA TYR A 202 15.16 1.05 -8.08
C TYR A 202 15.56 1.78 -6.79
N PHE A 203 14.75 1.67 -5.74
CA PHE A 203 15.03 2.35 -4.48
C PHE A 203 16.27 1.79 -3.77
N MET A 204 16.53 0.48 -3.90
CA MET A 204 17.79 -0.11 -3.45
C MET A 204 19.00 0.50 -4.18
N ALA A 205 18.90 0.70 -5.50
CA ALA A 205 19.97 1.35 -6.27
C ALA A 205 20.19 2.81 -5.83
N GLU A 206 19.13 3.56 -5.54
CA GLU A 206 19.26 4.93 -5.00
C GLU A 206 19.98 4.94 -3.65
N ALA A 207 19.60 4.05 -2.73
CA ALA A 207 20.24 3.93 -1.42
C ALA A 207 21.71 3.52 -1.55
N LEU A 208 22.03 2.55 -2.41
CA LEU A 208 23.40 2.12 -2.69
C LEU A 208 24.26 3.26 -3.27
N LEU A 209 23.70 4.02 -4.22
CA LEU A 209 24.38 5.17 -4.80
C LEU A 209 24.69 6.24 -3.74
N LYS A 210 23.73 6.54 -2.85
CA LYS A 210 23.91 7.47 -1.73
C LYS A 210 24.95 6.97 -0.71
N SER A 211 25.13 5.67 -0.56
CA SER A 211 26.21 5.05 0.21
C SER A 211 27.55 4.95 -0.54
N GLY A 212 27.66 5.48 -1.77
CA GLY A 212 28.88 5.41 -2.58
C GLY A 212 29.17 4.04 -3.20
N LYS A 213 28.25 3.07 -3.07
CA LYS A 213 28.38 1.69 -3.57
C LYS A 213 27.97 1.61 -5.05
N LYS A 214 28.72 2.31 -5.90
CA LYS A 214 28.38 2.54 -7.31
C LYS A 214 28.15 1.25 -8.11
N ASP A 215 29.02 0.25 -7.95
CA ASP A 215 28.92 -1.00 -8.71
C ASP A 215 27.69 -1.82 -8.30
N GLU A 216 27.41 -1.91 -7.00
CA GLU A 216 26.20 -2.55 -6.48
C GLU A 216 24.93 -1.82 -6.95
N ALA A 217 24.96 -0.47 -6.95
CA ALA A 217 23.86 0.34 -7.46
C ALA A 217 23.60 0.06 -8.95
N LEU A 218 24.66 -0.11 -9.75
CA LEU A 218 24.54 -0.47 -11.17
C LEU A 218 23.94 -1.87 -11.35
N THR A 219 24.30 -2.84 -10.51
CA THR A 219 23.67 -4.16 -10.51
C THR A 219 22.18 -4.05 -10.18
N ALA A 220 21.82 -3.36 -9.10
CA ALA A 220 20.44 -3.22 -8.67
C ALA A 220 19.58 -2.50 -9.73
N ILE A 221 20.08 -1.42 -10.33
CA ILE A 221 19.30 -0.68 -11.33
C ILE A 221 19.10 -1.48 -12.62
N ASN A 222 20.07 -2.31 -13.02
CA ASN A 222 19.89 -3.21 -14.16
C ASN A 222 18.80 -4.26 -13.89
N SER A 223 18.69 -4.79 -12.67
CA SER A 223 17.59 -5.66 -12.26
C SER A 223 16.24 -4.94 -12.31
N SER A 224 16.18 -3.68 -11.86
CA SER A 224 14.97 -2.85 -12.00
C SER A 224 14.53 -2.73 -13.46
N ILE A 225 15.45 -2.32 -14.34
CA ILE A 225 15.20 -2.15 -15.78
C ILE A 225 14.76 -3.46 -16.44
N ALA A 226 15.41 -4.59 -16.11
CA ALA A 226 15.03 -5.90 -16.63
C ALA A 226 13.60 -6.30 -16.25
N GLY A 227 13.10 -5.85 -15.10
CA GLY A 227 11.72 -6.01 -14.67
C GLY A 227 10.72 -4.98 -15.24
N GLY A 228 11.19 -4.04 -16.07
CA GLY A 228 10.38 -2.96 -16.66
C GLY A 228 10.64 -1.56 -16.08
N GLY A 229 11.55 -1.44 -15.12
CA GLY A 229 11.96 -0.17 -14.50
C GLY A 229 10.83 0.52 -13.73
N LEU A 230 10.94 1.85 -13.63
CA LEU A 230 9.96 2.70 -12.95
C LEU A 230 9.42 3.77 -13.92
N PRO A 231 8.35 3.47 -14.66
CA PRO A 231 7.78 4.40 -15.63
C PRO A 231 7.11 5.59 -14.94
N MET A 232 7.27 6.76 -15.53
CA MET A 232 6.73 8.03 -15.06
C MET A 232 5.56 8.49 -15.94
N ALA A 233 4.76 9.44 -15.45
CA ALA A 233 3.57 9.93 -16.15
C ALA A 233 3.89 10.67 -17.46
N ASP A 234 5.09 11.24 -17.58
CA ASP A 234 5.58 11.93 -18.78
C ASP A 234 6.15 10.97 -19.84
N GLY A 235 6.08 9.66 -19.61
CA GLY A 235 6.61 8.63 -20.49
C GLY A 235 8.10 8.31 -20.31
N SER A 236 8.80 9.00 -19.39
CA SER A 236 10.17 8.65 -19.01
C SER A 236 10.24 7.40 -18.12
N ASN A 237 11.46 6.91 -17.86
CA ASN A 237 11.72 5.82 -16.93
C ASN A 237 12.80 6.24 -15.93
N ALA A 238 12.40 6.40 -14.67
CA ALA A 238 13.30 6.87 -13.62
C ALA A 238 14.47 5.90 -13.40
N ALA A 239 14.30 4.60 -13.66
CA ALA A 239 15.37 3.62 -13.53
C ALA A 239 16.45 3.79 -14.61
N GLU A 240 16.04 4.10 -15.85
CA GLU A 240 16.98 4.40 -16.93
C GLU A 240 17.76 5.70 -16.66
N ASP A 241 17.07 6.72 -16.14
CA ASP A 241 17.71 8.00 -15.80
C ASP A 241 18.67 7.86 -14.62
N LEU A 242 18.33 7.06 -13.61
CA LEU A 242 19.25 6.74 -12.52
C LEU A 242 20.48 6.00 -13.03
N LYS A 243 20.32 5.03 -13.94
CA LYS A 243 21.47 4.34 -14.56
C LYS A 243 22.43 5.31 -15.25
N LYS A 244 21.91 6.26 -16.04
CA LYS A 244 22.74 7.29 -16.71
C LYS A 244 23.52 8.14 -15.69
N ARG A 245 22.89 8.50 -14.56
CA ARG A 245 23.54 9.26 -13.48
C ARG A 245 24.67 8.46 -12.82
N ILE A 246 24.40 7.20 -12.48
CA ILE A 246 25.39 6.26 -11.93
C ILE A 246 26.59 6.19 -12.87
N GLU A 247 26.38 5.91 -14.16
CA GLU A 247 27.44 5.79 -15.16
C GLU A 247 28.26 7.08 -15.30
N ALA A 248 27.59 8.24 -15.31
CA ALA A 248 28.22 9.56 -15.35
C ALA A 248 28.99 9.95 -14.07
N GLY A 249 28.86 9.17 -12.98
CA GLY A 249 29.47 9.49 -11.69
C GLY A 249 28.82 10.67 -10.97
N LYS A 250 27.51 10.87 -11.20
CA LYS A 250 26.70 11.97 -10.66
C LYS A 250 25.66 11.48 -9.66
#